data_AF-A0A1Q3BGN8-F1
#
_entry.id   AF-A0A1Q3BGN8-F1
#
_cell.length_a   1.000
_cell.length_b   1.000
_cell.length_c   1.000
_cell.angle_alpha   90.00
_cell.angle_beta   90.00
_cell.angle_gamma   90.00
#
_symmetry.space_group_name_H-M   'P 1'
#
loop_
_entity.id
_entity.type
_entity.pdbx_description
1 polymer ?
#
loop_
_entity_poly.entity_id
_entity_poly.type
_entity_poly.pdbx_seq_one_letter_code
_entity_poly.pdbx_strand_id
1 'polypeptide(L)'
;SWSWRQILLLRPVAKEHLIYKCGRGDKFSLWFDPWMHGESIHALYGHRVIHDTRLGRLALVKDVIREGRWNWPLISSDLVDIQHRVQDIPITLTSDSIFWGSTGNSFSTKLVWQRIRARSTEVVWHKLVWHPARMPKHAFCLWLVLRRAHITRDNLLAIGVLHIAYCVFNCGEVECLEHLFFQCPFTNSV
;
A
#
# COMPACT_ATOMS: atom_id res chain seq x y z
N SER A 1 -15.69 6.75 -5.56
CA SER A 1 -15.11 6.46 -4.24
C SER A 1 -13.69 7.00 -4.17
N TRP A 2 -13.46 8.02 -3.33
CA TRP A 2 -12.14 8.63 -3.13
C TRP A 2 -11.18 7.69 -2.38
N SER A 3 -11.69 6.93 -1.41
CA SER A 3 -10.91 5.95 -0.64
C SER A 3 -10.29 4.85 -1.50
N TRP A 4 -11.04 4.32 -2.47
CA TRP A 4 -10.50 3.31 -3.39
C TRP A 4 -9.37 3.86 -4.26
N ARG A 5 -9.47 5.12 -4.71
CA ARG A 5 -8.38 5.77 -5.46
C ARG A 5 -7.12 5.89 -4.60
N GLN A 6 -7.26 6.29 -3.33
CA GLN A 6 -6.13 6.37 -2.39
C GLN A 6 -5.47 5.01 -2.14
N ILE A 7 -6.25 3.94 -1.98
CA ILE A 7 -5.71 2.58 -1.84
C ILE A 7 -4.94 2.18 -3.10
N LEU A 8 -5.45 2.51 -4.29
CA LEU A 8 -4.79 2.19 -5.56
C LEU A 8 -3.46 2.94 -5.75
N LEU A 9 -3.29 4.11 -5.14
CA LEU A 9 -2.01 4.82 -5.15
C LEU A 9 -0.90 4.06 -4.40
N LEU A 10 -1.25 3.10 -3.52
CA LEU A 10 -0.29 2.24 -2.82
C LEU A 10 0.14 1.02 -3.65
N ARG A 11 -0.38 0.84 -4.88
CA ARG A 11 -0.01 -0.28 -5.76
C ARG A 11 1.50 -0.41 -6.00
N PRO A 12 2.27 0.67 -6.26
CA PRO A 12 3.72 0.56 -6.46
C PRO A 12 4.41 -0.02 -5.22
N VAL A 13 4.05 0.48 -4.04
CA VAL A 13 4.57 -0.02 -2.74
C VAL A 13 4.21 -1.49 -2.53
N ALA A 14 2.98 -1.88 -2.88
CA ALA A 14 2.59 -3.29 -2.79
C ALA A 14 3.37 -4.18 -3.76
N LYS A 15 3.65 -3.70 -4.99
CA LYS A 15 4.38 -4.45 -6.02
C LYS A 15 5.76 -4.86 -5.54
N GLU A 16 6.47 -4.01 -4.81
CA GLU A 16 7.82 -4.28 -4.25
C GLU A 16 7.86 -5.50 -3.31
N HIS A 17 6.72 -5.88 -2.74
CA HIS A 17 6.62 -6.99 -1.82
C HIS A 17 5.92 -8.21 -2.41
N LEU A 18 5.35 -8.14 -3.61
CA LEU A 18 4.68 -9.28 -4.22
C LEU A 18 5.69 -10.14 -4.95
N ILE A 19 5.74 -11.43 -4.60
CA ILE A 19 6.59 -12.42 -5.24
C ILE A 19 5.69 -13.38 -5.99
N TYR A 20 5.79 -13.35 -7.32
CA TYR A 20 5.11 -14.28 -8.20
C TYR A 20 5.99 -15.51 -8.38
N LYS A 21 5.55 -16.65 -7.83
CA LYS A 21 6.25 -17.92 -8.00
C LYS A 21 5.54 -18.72 -9.08
N CYS A 22 6.17 -18.81 -10.24
CA CYS A 22 5.73 -19.68 -11.32
C CYS A 22 5.80 -21.14 -10.86
N GLY A 23 4.71 -21.88 -11.03
CA GLY A 23 4.66 -23.32 -10.89
C GLY A 23 4.50 -23.94 -12.28
N ARG A 24 3.37 -24.60 -12.50
CA ARG A 24 2.99 -25.16 -13.81
C ARG A 24 2.36 -24.14 -14.79
N GLY A 25 2.21 -22.88 -14.39
CA GLY A 25 1.75 -21.78 -15.24
C GLY A 25 0.22 -21.74 -15.45
N ASP A 26 -0.57 -22.28 -14.52
CA ASP A 26 -2.01 -22.45 -14.68
C ASP A 26 -2.89 -21.29 -14.21
N LYS A 27 -2.33 -20.28 -13.54
CA LYS A 27 -3.08 -19.11 -13.05
C LYS A 27 -2.56 -17.78 -13.58
N PHE A 28 -1.27 -17.68 -13.84
CA PHE A 28 -0.67 -16.41 -14.24
C PHE A 28 -0.88 -16.15 -15.73
N SER A 29 -1.30 -14.92 -16.04
CA SER A 29 -1.28 -14.39 -17.39
C SER A 29 0.14 -14.37 -17.92
N LEU A 30 0.32 -14.90 -19.11
CA LEU A 30 1.59 -14.87 -19.82
C LEU A 30 2.11 -13.43 -19.98
N TRP A 31 1.19 -12.49 -20.26
CA TRP A 31 1.52 -11.14 -20.70
C TRP A 31 1.51 -10.10 -19.59
N PHE A 32 0.54 -10.18 -18.68
CA PHE A 32 0.19 -9.06 -17.81
C PHE A 32 0.61 -9.26 -16.35
N ASP A 33 0.79 -10.51 -15.90
CA ASP A 33 1.26 -10.78 -14.55
C ASP A 33 2.79 -10.66 -14.47
N PRO A 34 3.34 -10.10 -13.36
CA PRO A 34 4.77 -9.85 -13.21
C PRO A 34 5.56 -11.09 -12.75
N TRP A 35 5.39 -12.20 -13.46
CA TRP A 35 6.02 -13.47 -13.13
C TRP A 35 7.48 -13.57 -13.64
N MET A 36 7.87 -12.75 -14.63
CA MET A 36 9.20 -12.73 -15.20
C MET A 36 10.07 -11.73 -14.43
N HIS A 37 10.78 -12.21 -13.40
CA HIS A 37 11.66 -11.41 -12.54
C HIS A 37 10.99 -10.18 -11.90
N GLY A 38 9.69 -10.27 -11.61
CA GLY A 38 8.91 -9.17 -11.01
C GLY A 38 8.35 -8.17 -12.01
N GLU A 39 8.51 -8.41 -13.32
CA GLU A 39 7.94 -7.62 -14.39
C GLU A 39 7.06 -8.47 -15.32
N SER A 40 6.10 -7.82 -15.97
CA SER A 40 5.26 -8.49 -16.96
C SER A 40 5.89 -8.39 -18.34
N ILE A 41 5.71 -9.43 -19.16
CA ILE A 41 6.26 -9.45 -20.53
C ILE A 41 5.74 -8.25 -21.34
N HIS A 42 4.46 -7.90 -21.19
CA HIS A 42 3.91 -6.74 -21.87
C HIS A 42 4.56 -5.42 -21.42
N ALA A 43 4.93 -5.28 -20.14
CA ALA A 43 5.62 -4.07 -19.66
C ALA A 43 7.04 -3.94 -20.24
N LEU A 44 7.73 -5.06 -20.47
CA LEU A 44 9.11 -5.08 -20.97
C LEU A 44 9.20 -5.00 -22.50
N TYR A 45 8.36 -5.74 -23.23
CA TYR A 45 8.46 -5.93 -24.68
C TYR A 45 7.28 -5.34 -25.46
N GLY A 46 6.25 -4.84 -24.76
CA GLY A 46 5.08 -4.23 -25.38
C GLY A 46 4.15 -5.23 -26.06
N HIS A 47 3.31 -4.72 -26.98
CA HIS A 47 2.23 -5.50 -27.58
C HIS A 47 2.68 -6.45 -28.71
N ARG A 48 3.86 -6.22 -29.32
CA ARG A 48 4.32 -6.96 -30.50
C ARG A 48 4.50 -8.46 -30.23
N VAL A 49 5.09 -8.80 -29.09
CA VAL A 49 5.33 -10.20 -28.69
C VAL A 49 4.04 -11.04 -28.58
N ILE A 50 2.90 -10.41 -28.29
CA ILE A 50 1.59 -11.10 -28.28
C ILE A 50 1.21 -11.53 -29.69
N HIS A 51 1.41 -10.67 -30.69
CA HIS A 51 1.14 -11.00 -32.09
C HIS A 51 2.13 -12.03 -32.64
N ASP A 52 3.41 -11.85 -32.36
CA ASP A 52 4.48 -12.73 -32.84
C ASP A 52 4.26 -14.17 -32.35
N THR A 53 3.91 -14.35 -31.08
CA THR A 53 3.65 -15.69 -30.54
C THR A 53 2.41 -16.37 -31.10
N ARG A 54 1.51 -15.63 -31.77
CA ARG A 54 0.16 -16.08 -32.20
C ARG A 54 -0.70 -16.60 -31.05
N LEU A 55 -0.34 -16.25 -29.81
CA LEU A 55 -1.09 -16.58 -28.62
C LEU A 55 -2.08 -15.44 -28.31
N GLY A 56 -3.23 -15.78 -27.73
CA GLY A 56 -4.23 -14.79 -27.35
C GLY A 56 -3.78 -13.91 -26.18
N ARG A 57 -4.45 -12.76 -25.99
CA ARG A 57 -4.24 -11.90 -24.81
C ARG A 57 -4.55 -12.58 -23.47
N LEU A 58 -5.35 -13.64 -23.50
CA LEU A 58 -5.72 -14.43 -22.33
C LEU A 58 -4.82 -15.65 -22.12
N ALA A 59 -3.72 -15.76 -22.87
CA ALA A 59 -2.76 -16.84 -22.72
C ALA A 59 -2.18 -16.86 -21.30
N LEU A 60 -1.99 -18.07 -20.80
CA LEU A 60 -1.41 -18.36 -19.50
C LEU A 60 0.05 -18.80 -19.67
N VAL A 61 0.81 -18.75 -18.58
CA VAL A 61 2.22 -19.16 -18.60
C VAL A 61 2.40 -20.60 -19.06
N LYS A 62 1.45 -21.50 -18.78
CA LYS A 62 1.46 -22.89 -19.26
C LYS A 62 1.46 -23.02 -20.79
N ASP A 63 0.97 -22.04 -21.53
CA ASP A 63 0.81 -22.13 -22.99
C ASP A 63 2.17 -22.06 -23.73
N VAL A 64 3.22 -21.59 -23.04
CA VAL A 64 4.61 -21.58 -23.50
C VAL A 64 5.48 -22.60 -22.78
N ILE A 65 4.88 -23.57 -22.07
CA ILE A 65 5.58 -24.66 -21.40
C ILE A 65 5.24 -25.98 -22.09
N ARG A 66 6.26 -26.72 -22.52
CA ARG A 66 6.11 -28.07 -23.09
C ARG A 66 7.10 -29.02 -22.43
N GLU A 67 6.61 -30.17 -21.97
CA GLU A 67 7.44 -31.22 -21.35
C GLU A 67 8.35 -30.71 -20.22
N GLY A 68 7.84 -29.75 -19.43
CA GLY A 68 8.59 -29.14 -18.32
C GLY A 68 9.69 -28.16 -18.74
N ARG A 69 9.67 -27.69 -19.99
CA ARG A 69 10.63 -26.71 -20.53
C ARG A 69 9.91 -25.50 -21.13
N TRP A 70 10.57 -24.36 -21.06
CA TRP A 70 10.15 -23.14 -21.77
C TRP A 70 10.28 -23.33 -23.28
N ASN A 71 9.19 -23.10 -24.00
CA ASN A 71 9.10 -23.30 -25.44
C ASN A 71 8.47 -22.07 -26.11
N TRP A 72 9.27 -21.03 -26.27
CA TRP A 72 8.89 -19.81 -26.97
C TRP A 72 9.17 -19.89 -28.48
N PRO A 73 8.34 -19.28 -29.34
CA PRO A 73 8.62 -19.15 -30.77
C PRO A 73 9.87 -18.28 -31.01
N LEU A 74 10.82 -18.74 -31.81
CA LEU A 74 12.09 -18.03 -32.07
C LEU A 74 12.03 -17.16 -33.33
N ILE A 75 10.90 -16.48 -33.55
CA ILE A 75 10.63 -15.76 -34.81
C ILE A 75 11.01 -14.28 -34.78
N SER A 76 11.22 -13.71 -33.60
CA SER A 76 11.68 -12.33 -33.42
C SER A 76 12.75 -12.25 -32.33
N SER A 77 13.61 -11.23 -32.40
CA SER A 77 14.70 -11.02 -31.43
C SER A 77 14.18 -10.94 -29.99
N ASP A 78 13.02 -10.31 -29.80
CA ASP A 78 12.39 -10.14 -28.49
C ASP A 78 11.99 -11.50 -27.89
N LEU A 79 11.44 -12.41 -28.70
CA LEU A 79 11.06 -13.74 -28.22
C LEU A 79 12.28 -14.63 -27.96
N VAL A 80 13.36 -14.47 -28.72
CA VAL A 80 14.64 -15.14 -28.45
C VAL A 80 15.22 -14.66 -27.12
N ASP A 81 15.18 -13.36 -26.86
CA ASP A 81 15.61 -12.79 -25.58
C ASP A 81 14.74 -13.30 -24.41
N ILE A 82 13.40 -13.32 -24.57
CA ILE A 82 12.49 -13.90 -23.57
C ILE A 82 12.86 -15.36 -23.30
N GLN A 83 13.03 -16.19 -24.34
CA GLN A 83 13.41 -17.60 -24.21
C GLN A 83 14.68 -17.77 -23.37
N HIS A 84 15.69 -16.92 -23.58
CA HIS A 84 16.93 -16.95 -22.82
C HIS A 84 16.72 -16.53 -21.37
N ARG A 85 16.00 -15.43 -21.15
CA ARG A 85 15.79 -14.87 -19.82
C ARG A 85 14.93 -15.75 -18.92
N VAL A 86 13.98 -16.52 -19.44
CA VAL A 86 13.12 -17.37 -18.60
C VAL A 86 13.78 -18.67 -18.14
N GLN A 87 14.95 -19.05 -18.67
CA GLN A 87 15.58 -20.35 -18.36
C GLN A 87 15.95 -20.53 -16.89
N ASP A 88 16.20 -19.45 -16.16
CA ASP A 88 16.52 -19.49 -14.73
C ASP A 88 15.28 -19.64 -13.84
N ILE A 89 14.07 -19.48 -14.40
CA ILE A 89 12.81 -19.62 -13.69
C ILE A 89 12.43 -21.11 -13.64
N PRO A 90 12.45 -21.76 -12.45
CA PRO A 90 12.15 -23.17 -12.33
C PRO A 90 10.66 -23.45 -12.59
N ILE A 91 10.38 -24.42 -13.45
CA ILE A 91 9.03 -24.95 -13.69
C ILE A 91 8.79 -26.10 -12.70
N THR A 92 7.70 -26.04 -11.93
CA THR A 92 7.33 -27.09 -10.97
C THR A 92 5.95 -27.66 -11.30
N LEU A 93 5.66 -28.87 -10.78
CA LEU A 93 4.34 -29.52 -10.98
C LEU A 93 3.21 -28.89 -10.14
N THR A 94 3.57 -28.06 -9.16
CA THR A 94 2.63 -27.35 -8.30
C THR A 94 1.95 -26.20 -9.05
N SER A 95 0.74 -25.82 -8.63
CA SER A 95 0.07 -24.63 -9.19
C SER A 95 0.83 -23.35 -8.84
N ASP A 96 0.63 -22.31 -9.65
CA ASP A 96 1.18 -20.98 -9.43
C ASP A 96 0.74 -20.39 -8.08
N SER A 97 1.63 -19.60 -7.47
CA SER A 97 1.40 -19.02 -6.14
C SER A 97 2.03 -17.64 -5.99
N ILE A 98 1.33 -16.77 -5.26
CA ILE A 98 1.78 -15.41 -4.95
C ILE A 98 2.13 -15.36 -3.46
N PHE A 99 3.31 -14.85 -3.15
CA PHE A 99 3.79 -14.66 -1.78
C PHE A 99 4.02 -13.18 -1.46
N TRP A 100 4.03 -12.85 -0.17
CA TRP A 100 4.37 -11.52 0.31
C TRP A 100 5.76 -11.49 0.94
N GLY A 101 6.72 -10.91 0.21
CA GLY A 101 8.12 -10.60 0.52
C GLY A 101 9.06 -11.76 0.85
N SER A 102 8.58 -12.96 1.14
CA SER A 102 9.41 -14.16 1.20
C SER A 102 8.60 -15.39 0.81
N THR A 103 9.16 -16.25 -0.04
CA THR A 103 8.53 -17.50 -0.48
C THR A 103 8.32 -18.47 0.70
N GLY A 104 7.19 -19.17 0.73
CA GLY A 104 6.89 -20.21 1.72
C GLY A 104 6.19 -19.73 2.99
N ASN A 105 6.15 -18.42 3.25
CA ASN A 105 5.39 -17.86 4.36
C ASN A 105 3.91 -17.65 3.98
N SER A 106 3.01 -17.96 4.92
CA SER A 106 1.58 -17.64 4.76
C SER A 106 1.36 -16.13 4.77
N PHE A 107 0.36 -15.69 4.01
CA PHE A 107 -0.03 -14.29 4.01
C PHE A 107 -0.61 -13.90 5.37
N SER A 108 -0.19 -12.75 5.90
CA SER A 108 -0.73 -12.19 7.13
C SER A 108 -0.82 -10.68 7.03
N THR A 109 -2.01 -10.12 7.21
CA THR A 109 -2.24 -8.66 7.24
C THR A 109 -1.37 -7.96 8.27
N LYS A 110 -1.08 -8.62 9.40
CA LYS A 110 -0.15 -8.09 10.42
C LYS A 110 1.26 -7.94 9.85
N LEU A 111 1.77 -8.96 9.16
CA LEU A 111 3.11 -8.94 8.58
C LEU A 111 3.23 -7.93 7.44
N VAL A 112 2.20 -7.84 6.60
CA VAL A 112 2.07 -6.81 5.55
C VAL A 112 2.17 -5.42 6.15
N TRP A 113 1.33 -5.11 7.15
CA TRP A 113 1.32 -3.80 7.81
C TRP A 113 2.67 -3.46 8.43
N GLN A 114 3.32 -4.43 9.08
CA GLN A 114 4.62 -4.21 9.71
C GLN A 114 5.74 -3.92 8.70
N ARG A 115 5.65 -4.44 7.47
CA ARG A 115 6.64 -4.19 6.41
C ARG A 115 6.42 -2.87 5.68
N ILE A 116 5.17 -2.50 5.40
CA ILE A 116 4.85 -1.27 4.65
C ILE A 116 4.94 -0.01 5.53
N ARG A 117 4.58 -0.11 6.82
CA ARG A 117 4.47 1.08 7.66
C ARG A 117 5.85 1.70 7.94
N ALA A 118 5.90 3.03 7.94
CA ALA A 118 6.97 3.75 8.60
C ALA A 118 6.80 3.60 10.12
N ARG A 119 7.74 2.92 10.79
CA ARG A 119 7.70 2.72 12.24
C ARG A 119 8.30 3.94 12.94
N SER A 120 7.46 4.68 13.66
CA SER A 120 7.91 5.72 14.59
C SER A 120 8.27 5.15 15.96
N THR A 121 9.01 5.92 16.74
CA THR A 121 9.26 5.63 18.16
C THR A 121 7.96 5.59 18.95
N GLU A 122 7.88 4.66 19.90
CA GLU A 122 6.74 4.56 20.79
C GLU A 122 6.75 5.75 21.75
N VAL A 123 5.65 6.50 21.78
CA VAL A 123 5.46 7.67 22.63
C VAL A 123 4.83 7.25 23.95
N VAL A 124 5.31 7.77 25.08
CA VAL A 124 4.89 7.34 26.43
C VAL A 124 3.36 7.39 26.62
N TRP A 125 2.71 8.38 26.01
CA TRP A 125 1.25 8.58 26.11
C TRP A 125 0.42 7.60 25.27
N HIS A 126 1.01 6.73 24.44
CA HIS A 126 0.25 5.89 23.52
C HIS A 126 -0.74 4.94 24.24
N LYS A 127 -0.38 4.41 25.42
CA LYS A 127 -1.25 3.53 26.22
C LYS A 127 -2.44 4.29 26.79
N LEU A 128 -2.27 5.57 27.10
CA LEU A 128 -3.36 6.42 27.59
C LEU A 128 -4.42 6.62 26.51
N VAL A 129 -3.99 6.79 25.26
CA VAL A 129 -4.89 7.04 24.12
C VAL A 129 -5.50 5.75 23.58
N TRP A 130 -4.69 4.70 23.40
CA TRP A 130 -5.03 3.51 22.62
C TRP A 130 -5.25 2.26 23.49
N HIS A 131 -5.83 2.40 24.69
CA HIS A 131 -6.15 1.26 25.57
C HIS A 131 -7.38 0.45 25.09
N PRO A 132 -7.55 -0.82 25.51
CA PRO A 132 -8.64 -1.68 25.03
C PRO A 132 -10.06 -1.17 25.33
N ALA A 133 -10.26 -0.58 26.51
CA ALA A 133 -11.55 -0.06 26.96
C ALA A 133 -11.86 1.37 26.46
N ARG A 134 -11.15 1.86 25.43
CA ARG A 134 -11.29 3.25 24.96
C ARG A 134 -12.58 3.46 24.19
N MET A 135 -13.18 4.63 24.38
CA MET A 135 -14.17 5.15 23.44
C MET A 135 -13.45 5.77 22.23
N PRO A 136 -13.68 5.31 20.98
CA PRO A 136 -12.96 5.79 19.82
C PRO A 136 -12.98 7.32 19.65
N LYS A 137 -14.13 7.96 19.90
CA LYS A 137 -14.28 9.42 19.83
C LYS A 137 -13.37 10.13 20.84
N HIS A 138 -13.37 9.70 22.09
CA HIS A 138 -12.53 10.30 23.14
C HIS A 138 -11.05 10.05 22.89
N ALA A 139 -10.67 8.83 22.48
CA ALA A 139 -9.30 8.52 22.11
C ALA A 139 -8.80 9.41 20.97
N PHE A 140 -9.62 9.63 19.94
CA PHE A 140 -9.26 10.51 18.83
C PHE A 140 -9.11 11.97 19.29
N CYS A 141 -10.05 12.49 20.10
CA CYS A 141 -9.93 13.83 20.67
C CYS A 141 -8.67 14.00 21.52
N LEU A 142 -8.39 13.04 22.41
CA LEU A 142 -7.20 13.06 23.28
C LEU A 142 -5.90 12.97 22.47
N TRP A 143 -5.88 12.13 21.44
CA TRP A 143 -4.76 12.05 20.50
C TRP A 143 -4.46 13.39 19.84
N LEU A 144 -5.49 14.12 19.41
CA LEU A 144 -5.33 15.46 18.84
C LEU A 144 -4.85 16.47 19.87
N VAL A 145 -5.35 16.42 21.12
CA VAL A 145 -4.88 17.29 22.22
C VAL A 145 -3.39 17.08 22.46
N LEU A 146 -2.95 15.83 22.60
CA LEU A 146 -1.54 15.49 22.86
C LEU A 146 -0.61 15.88 21.69
N ARG A 147 -1.15 15.96 20.48
CA ARG A 147 -0.41 16.42 19.29
C ARG A 147 -0.54 17.92 19.04
N ARG A 148 -1.30 18.66 19.86
CA ARG A 148 -1.70 20.06 19.62
C ARG A 148 -2.25 20.28 18.21
N ALA A 149 -3.01 19.30 17.71
CA ALA A 149 -3.50 19.25 16.34
C ALA A 149 -5.01 19.51 16.23
N HIS A 150 -5.64 20.02 17.30
CA HIS A 150 -7.02 20.51 17.22
C HIS A 150 -7.11 21.79 16.39
N ILE A 151 -8.26 22.01 15.77
CA ILE A 151 -8.51 23.19 14.96
C ILE A 151 -8.97 24.35 15.87
N THR A 152 -8.10 24.75 16.78
CA THR A 152 -8.26 25.94 17.63
C THR A 152 -7.81 27.18 16.86
N ARG A 153 -8.33 28.37 17.22
CA ARG A 153 -8.01 29.59 16.47
C ARG A 153 -6.53 29.98 16.56
N ASP A 154 -5.81 29.65 17.65
CA ASP A 154 -4.35 29.82 17.73
C ASP A 154 -3.62 28.99 16.66
N ASN A 155 -4.00 27.74 16.48
CA ASN A 155 -3.48 26.86 15.44
C ASN A 155 -3.83 27.36 14.03
N LEU A 156 -5.06 27.86 13.83
CA LEU A 156 -5.48 28.45 12.56
C LEU A 156 -4.75 29.76 12.23
N LEU A 157 -4.48 30.59 13.24
CA LEU A 157 -3.66 31.80 13.12
C LEU A 157 -2.22 31.43 12.74
N ALA A 158 -1.64 30.41 13.38
CA ALA A 158 -0.27 29.96 13.11
C ALA A 158 -0.08 29.44 11.67
N ILE A 159 -1.11 28.83 11.07
CA ILE A 159 -1.09 28.40 9.65
C ILE A 159 -1.57 29.48 8.67
N GLY A 160 -1.88 30.69 9.14
CA GLY A 160 -2.27 31.84 8.31
C GLY A 160 -3.70 31.81 7.77
N VAL A 161 -4.59 30.98 8.34
CA VAL A 161 -6.02 30.93 7.95
C VAL A 161 -6.83 32.05 8.60
N LEU A 162 -6.45 32.46 9.81
CA LEU A 162 -7.07 33.56 10.55
C LEU A 162 -6.05 34.68 10.77
N HIS A 163 -6.55 35.89 11.00
CA HIS A 163 -5.73 37.05 11.42
C HIS A 163 -5.76 37.29 12.92
N ILE A 164 -6.74 36.72 13.63
CA ILE A 164 -6.99 36.94 15.05
C ILE A 164 -7.43 35.62 15.68
N ALA A 165 -6.98 35.35 16.91
CA ALA A 165 -7.24 34.10 17.62
C ALA A 165 -8.09 34.27 18.89
N TYR A 166 -8.92 35.31 19.02
CA TYR A 166 -9.77 35.47 20.20
C TYR A 166 -10.74 34.31 20.37
N CYS A 167 -10.97 33.92 21.62
CA CYS A 167 -11.89 32.88 22.04
C CYS A 167 -13.29 33.07 21.44
N VAL A 168 -13.83 32.00 20.84
CA VAL A 168 -15.19 32.01 20.26
C VAL A 168 -16.29 32.36 21.27
N PHE A 169 -16.04 32.14 22.56
CA PHE A 169 -16.98 32.48 23.63
C PHE A 169 -16.89 33.95 24.10
N ASN A 170 -16.11 34.79 23.41
CA ASN A 170 -15.97 36.22 23.69
C ASN A 170 -15.54 36.56 25.13
N CYS A 171 -14.73 35.70 25.77
CA CYS A 171 -14.19 35.97 27.10
C CYS A 171 -12.94 36.88 27.12
N GLY A 172 -12.48 37.34 25.95
CA GLY A 172 -11.35 38.27 25.80
C GLY A 172 -9.97 37.64 25.61
N GLU A 173 -9.82 36.34 25.93
CA GLU A 173 -8.54 35.61 25.81
C GLU A 173 -8.34 34.97 24.43
N VAL A 174 -7.11 34.47 24.17
CA VAL A 174 -6.79 33.69 22.96
C VAL A 174 -7.34 32.27 23.07
N GLU A 175 -7.94 31.77 21.99
CA GLU A 175 -8.42 30.41 21.86
C GLU A 175 -7.26 29.44 21.64
N CYS A 176 -6.80 28.82 22.72
CA CYS A 176 -5.94 27.64 22.67
C CYS A 176 -6.59 26.46 23.40
N LEU A 177 -5.98 25.28 23.31
CA LEU A 177 -6.46 24.07 23.98
C LEU A 177 -6.52 24.26 25.50
N GLU A 178 -5.44 24.76 26.09
CA GLU A 178 -5.36 25.00 27.54
C GLU A 178 -6.46 25.98 27.99
N HIS A 179 -6.71 27.02 27.20
CA HIS A 179 -7.78 27.97 27.47
C HIS A 179 -9.17 27.31 27.39
N LEU A 180 -9.49 26.66 26.28
CA LEU A 180 -10.80 26.05 26.06
C LEU A 180 -11.15 24.97 27.10
N PHE A 181 -10.18 24.15 27.51
CA PHE A 181 -10.42 23.04 28.43
C PHE A 181 -10.34 23.44 29.92
N PHE A 182 -9.54 24.45 30.29
CA PHE A 182 -9.23 24.68 31.72
C PHE A 182 -9.36 26.12 32.20
N GLN A 183 -9.32 27.13 31.32
CA GLN A 183 -9.23 28.54 31.75
C GLN A 183 -10.44 29.38 31.32
N CYS A 184 -11.16 28.98 30.27
CA CYS A 184 -12.26 29.76 29.74
C CYS A 184 -13.40 29.81 30.76
N PRO A 185 -13.84 31.01 31.19
CA PRO A 185 -14.92 31.14 32.18
C PRO A 185 -16.23 30.46 31.71
N PHE A 186 -16.50 30.48 30.40
CA PHE A 186 -17.68 29.85 29.83
C PHE A 186 -17.64 28.33 29.95
N THR A 187 -16.55 27.69 29.52
CA THR A 187 -16.45 26.22 29.57
C THR A 187 -16.30 25.68 30.98
N ASN A 188 -15.71 26.46 31.90
CA ASN A 188 -15.63 26.13 33.31
C ASN A 188 -16.99 26.20 34.03
N SER A 189 -17.98 26.88 33.44
CA SER A 189 -19.33 27.01 34.02
C SER A 189 -20.29 25.87 33.68
N VAL A 190 -19.88 24.93 32.83
CA VAL A 190 -20.68 23.78 32.33
C VAL A 190 -20.19 22.50 32.98
#